data_AF-A0A972QRC5-F1
#
_entry.id   AF-A0A972QRC5-F1
#
_cell.length_a   1.000
_cell.length_b   1.000
_cell.length_c   1.000
_cell.angle_alpha   90.00
_cell.angle_beta   90.00
_cell.angle_gamma   90.00
#
_symmetry.space_group_name_H-M   'P 1'
#
loop_
_entity.id
_entity.type
_entity.pdbx_description
1 polymer ?
#
loop_
_entity_poly.entity_id
_entity_poly.type
_entity_poly.pdbx_seq_one_letter_code
_entity_poly.pdbx_strand_id
1 'polypeptide(L)'
;MFREVVGTIFSMMSHFDSFWKKVKYSKPTAIYGFGLGEVEMPPKVEVDIQKLMHKFHSGFDEYNDIWAEILKKDVYKKLLEISGMKEKEFNFPTDLWARILFDMAVAYRDATIDQGLMMGSLIPLYFGRTLSFVKKTKRVTIQEAEETIEDDCMTFEMTKPYLLKRWKTRKT
;
A
#
# COMPACT_ATOMS: atom_id res chain seq x y z
N MET A 1 -11.08 -11.28 3.68
CA MET A 1 -11.21 -10.03 2.90
C MET A 1 -9.89 -9.46 2.38
N PHE A 2 -8.99 -8.89 3.19
CA PHE A 2 -7.77 -8.21 2.67
C PHE A 2 -6.90 -9.12 1.76
N ARG A 3 -6.56 -10.33 2.24
CA ARG A 3 -5.76 -11.30 1.47
C ARG A 3 -6.41 -11.67 0.14
N GLU A 4 -7.73 -11.84 0.13
CA GLU A 4 -8.48 -12.22 -1.06
C GLU A 4 -8.44 -11.09 -2.09
N VAL A 5 -8.75 -9.86 -1.68
CA VAL A 5 -8.76 -8.69 -2.58
C VAL A 5 -7.38 -8.44 -3.20
N VAL A 6 -6.34 -8.35 -2.37
CA VAL A 6 -4.99 -8.09 -2.86
C VAL A 6 -4.45 -9.26 -3.68
N GLY A 7 -4.77 -10.50 -3.28
CA GLY A 7 -4.41 -11.70 -4.03
C GLY A 7 -5.06 -11.73 -5.43
N THR A 8 -6.33 -11.36 -5.54
CA THR A 8 -7.00 -11.20 -6.83
C THR A 8 -6.31 -10.14 -7.69
N ILE A 9 -5.95 -8.99 -7.13
CA ILE A 9 -5.22 -7.94 -7.87
C ILE A 9 -3.89 -8.48 -8.39
N PHE A 10 -3.07 -9.12 -7.55
CA PHE A 10 -1.76 -9.65 -7.96
C PHE A 10 -1.88 -10.76 -9.01
N SER A 11 -2.88 -11.63 -8.89
CA SER A 11 -3.20 -12.65 -9.90
C SER A 11 -3.57 -12.01 -11.24
N MET A 12 -4.46 -11.02 -11.23
CA MET A 12 -4.86 -10.28 -12.44
C MET A 12 -3.70 -9.51 -13.07
N MET A 13 -2.78 -8.97 -12.28
CA MET A 13 -1.57 -8.30 -12.81
C MET A 13 -0.73 -9.26 -13.66
N SER A 14 -0.65 -10.53 -13.29
CA SER A 14 0.08 -11.53 -14.10
C SER A 14 -0.66 -11.85 -15.39
N HIS A 15 -1.98 -11.99 -15.33
CA HIS A 15 -2.81 -12.33 -16.50
C HIS A 15 -2.90 -11.20 -17.53
N PHE A 16 -2.96 -9.94 -17.08
CA PHE A 16 -3.19 -8.77 -17.93
C PHE A 16 -1.94 -7.91 -18.16
N ASP A 17 -0.75 -8.47 -17.99
CA ASP A 17 0.50 -7.69 -18.04
C ASP A 17 0.72 -6.99 -19.39
N SER A 18 0.35 -7.64 -20.48
CA SER A 18 0.46 -7.11 -21.85
C SER A 18 -0.35 -5.83 -22.06
N PHE A 19 -1.39 -5.64 -21.24
CA PHE A 19 -2.26 -4.47 -21.24
C PHE A 19 -1.78 -3.41 -20.25
N TRP A 20 -1.74 -3.72 -18.94
CA TRP A 20 -1.50 -2.69 -17.92
C TRP A 20 -0.10 -2.08 -18.00
N LYS A 21 0.89 -2.79 -18.55
CA LYS A 21 2.25 -2.24 -18.76
C LYS A 21 2.26 -1.05 -19.73
N LYS A 22 1.28 -0.96 -20.64
CA LYS A 22 1.15 0.11 -21.63
C LYS A 22 0.39 1.33 -21.11
N VAL A 23 -0.43 1.15 -20.08
CA VAL A 23 -1.18 2.22 -19.44
C VAL A 23 -0.22 3.08 -18.62
N LYS A 24 -0.20 4.40 -18.82
CA LYS A 24 0.69 5.31 -18.08
C LYS A 24 -0.05 6.15 -17.03
N TYR A 25 -1.27 6.54 -17.34
CA TYR A 25 -2.07 7.45 -16.53
C TYR A 25 -3.50 6.92 -16.39
N SER A 26 -4.14 7.20 -15.26
CA SER A 26 -5.58 7.09 -15.15
C SER A 26 -6.26 8.23 -15.89
N LYS A 27 -7.59 8.11 -16.09
CA LYS A 27 -8.41 9.17 -16.63
C LYS A 27 -9.58 9.40 -15.67
N PRO A 28 -9.93 10.65 -15.36
CA PRO A 28 -11.15 10.95 -14.62
C PRO A 28 -12.34 10.28 -15.30
N THR A 29 -13.18 9.61 -14.52
CA THR A 29 -14.46 9.09 -15.00
C THR A 29 -15.55 10.12 -14.76
N ALA A 30 -16.63 10.06 -15.53
CA ALA A 30 -17.81 10.86 -15.24
C ALA A 30 -18.48 10.29 -13.97
N ILE A 31 -18.11 10.81 -12.81
CA ILE A 31 -18.72 10.44 -11.54
C ILE A 31 -19.98 11.31 -11.37
N TYR A 32 -21.15 10.69 -11.32
CA TYR A 32 -22.41 11.36 -10.99
C TYR A 32 -22.66 11.21 -9.49
N GLY A 33 -22.71 12.31 -8.74
CA GLY A 33 -23.22 12.33 -7.36
C GLY A 33 -22.22 12.42 -6.21
N PHE A 34 -20.91 12.36 -6.44
CA PHE A 34 -19.89 12.70 -5.44
C PHE A 34 -19.21 14.02 -5.84
N GLY A 35 -19.31 15.05 -4.99
CA GLY A 35 -18.66 16.35 -5.22
C GLY A 35 -19.60 17.53 -5.54
N LEU A 36 -20.92 17.36 -5.48
CA LEU A 36 -21.87 18.47 -5.65
C LEU A 36 -22.37 19.00 -4.29
N GLY A 37 -21.48 19.66 -3.54
CA GLY A 37 -21.89 20.77 -2.66
C GLY A 37 -22.06 20.51 -1.16
N GLU A 38 -21.96 19.29 -0.63
CA GLU A 38 -22.04 19.07 0.82
C GLU A 38 -20.65 18.79 1.41
N VAL A 39 -20.14 19.78 2.15
CA VAL A 39 -18.95 19.63 3.02
C VAL A 39 -19.39 18.84 4.26
N GLU A 40 -19.62 17.55 4.08
CA GLU A 40 -19.88 16.67 5.20
C GLU A 40 -18.56 16.34 5.91
N MET A 41 -18.60 16.41 7.23
CA MET A 41 -17.55 15.83 8.07
C MET A 41 -17.85 14.34 8.20
N PRO A 42 -16.85 13.45 8.04
CA PRO A 42 -17.10 12.03 8.20
C PRO A 42 -17.56 11.76 9.65
N PRO A 43 -18.46 10.77 9.86
CA PRO A 43 -18.82 10.37 11.21
C PRO A 43 -17.54 10.00 11.97
N LYS A 44 -17.52 10.30 13.28
CA LYS A 44 -16.36 9.96 14.12
C LYS A 44 -16.15 8.45 14.10
N VAL A 45 -15.07 8.01 13.46
CA VAL A 45 -14.61 6.63 13.53
C VAL A 45 -13.63 6.52 14.69
N GLU A 46 -14.01 5.79 15.73
CA GLU A 46 -13.07 5.44 16.81
C GLU A 46 -12.12 4.35 16.33
N VAL A 47 -10.94 4.78 15.88
CA VAL A 47 -9.85 3.87 15.51
C VAL A 47 -8.92 3.72 16.70
N ASP A 48 -8.69 2.48 17.12
CA ASP A 48 -7.68 2.15 18.14
C ASP A 48 -6.28 2.24 17.55
N ILE A 49 -5.70 3.44 17.65
CA ILE A 49 -4.35 3.78 17.16
C ILE A 49 -3.29 2.88 17.82
N GLN A 50 -3.41 2.59 19.11
CA GLN A 50 -2.44 1.78 19.84
C GLN A 50 -2.44 0.35 19.32
N LYS A 51 -3.63 -0.22 19.09
CA LYS A 51 -3.78 -1.55 18.51
C LYS A 51 -3.25 -1.62 17.09
N LEU A 52 -3.46 -0.60 16.25
CA LEU A 52 -2.87 -0.55 14.91
C LEU A 52 -1.34 -0.50 14.97
N MET A 53 -0.79 0.36 15.82
CA MET A 53 0.66 0.50 16.00
C MET A 53 1.27 -0.81 16.50
N HIS A 54 0.68 -1.43 17.51
CA HIS A 54 1.13 -2.72 18.05
C HIS A 54 1.11 -3.82 16.98
N LYS A 55 0.02 -3.95 16.21
CA LYS A 55 -0.08 -4.95 15.14
C LYS A 55 0.91 -4.72 14.00
N PHE A 56 1.25 -3.47 13.71
CA PHE A 56 2.31 -3.14 12.76
C PHE A 56 3.68 -3.61 13.29
N HIS A 57 4.00 -3.33 14.56
CA HIS A 57 5.27 -3.74 15.18
C HIS A 57 5.39 -5.26 15.33
N SER A 58 4.34 -5.95 15.76
CA SER A 58 4.35 -7.42 15.89
C SER A 58 4.60 -8.13 14.56
N GLY A 59 4.33 -7.47 13.44
CA GLY A 59 4.68 -7.99 12.12
C GLY A 59 6.19 -8.12 11.87
N PHE A 60 7.02 -7.29 12.51
CA PHE A 60 8.47 -7.40 12.42
C PHE A 60 8.98 -8.63 13.17
N ASP A 61 8.32 -9.05 14.25
CA ASP A 61 8.70 -10.28 14.95
C ASP A 61 8.40 -11.53 14.10
N GLU A 62 7.32 -11.50 13.31
CA GLU A 62 6.84 -12.67 12.57
C GLU A 62 7.35 -12.73 11.11
N TYR A 63 7.49 -11.60 10.43
CA TYR A 63 7.67 -11.55 8.97
C TYR A 63 8.90 -10.78 8.49
N ASN A 64 9.78 -10.34 9.38
CA ASN A 64 10.92 -9.52 8.99
C ASN A 64 11.84 -10.20 7.95
N ASP A 65 12.08 -11.51 8.10
CA ASP A 65 12.91 -12.25 7.16
C ASP A 65 12.29 -12.35 5.76
N ILE A 66 10.95 -12.49 5.69
CA ILE A 66 10.20 -12.47 4.42
C ILE A 66 10.33 -11.11 3.74
N TRP A 67 10.21 -10.03 4.50
CA TRP A 67 10.39 -8.68 3.94
C TRP A 67 11.82 -8.43 3.49
N ALA A 68 12.82 -8.91 4.23
CA ALA A 68 14.22 -8.83 3.85
C ALA A 68 14.53 -9.60 2.55
N GLU A 69 13.85 -10.72 2.32
CA GLU A 69 14.00 -11.55 1.12
C GLU A 69 13.30 -10.96 -0.11
N ILE A 70 12.05 -10.50 0.05
CA ILE A 70 11.22 -10.03 -1.08
C ILE A 70 11.59 -8.62 -1.52
N LEU A 71 11.70 -7.69 -0.56
CA LEU A 71 11.79 -6.27 -0.83
C LEU A 71 13.19 -5.90 -1.34
N LYS A 72 13.27 -4.88 -2.19
CA LYS A 72 14.58 -4.30 -2.52
C LYS A 72 15.23 -3.72 -1.27
N LYS A 73 16.56 -3.79 -1.21
CA LYS A 73 17.36 -3.33 -0.06
C LYS A 73 17.01 -1.92 0.41
N ASP A 74 16.79 -0.99 -0.51
CA ASP A 74 16.39 0.39 -0.22
C ASP A 74 14.96 0.49 0.34
N VAL A 75 14.03 -0.32 -0.18
CA VAL A 75 12.65 -0.41 0.31
C VAL A 75 12.60 -1.01 1.71
N TYR A 76 13.31 -2.13 1.92
CA TYR A 76 13.40 -2.78 3.23
C TYR A 76 14.06 -1.88 4.28
N LYS A 77 15.15 -1.18 3.92
CA LYS A 77 15.79 -0.23 4.84
C LYS A 77 14.82 0.87 5.29
N LYS A 78 14.06 1.46 4.35
CA LYS A 78 13.04 2.46 4.69
C LYS A 78 11.92 1.88 5.55
N LEU A 79 11.55 0.61 5.33
CA LEU A 79 10.59 -0.09 6.18
C LEU A 79 11.09 -0.22 7.64
N LEU A 80 12.38 -0.52 7.83
CA LEU A 80 13.00 -0.52 9.16
C LEU A 80 13.09 0.89 9.77
N GLU A 81 13.33 1.93 8.96
CA GLU A 81 13.35 3.31 9.45
C GLU A 81 11.99 3.72 10.03
N ILE A 82 10.88 3.37 9.36
CA ILE A 82 9.54 3.70 9.86
C ILE A 82 9.13 2.86 11.08
N SER A 83 9.69 1.67 11.27
CA SER A 83 9.43 0.86 12.47
C SER A 83 10.08 1.41 13.72
N GLY A 84 11.15 2.21 13.59
CA GLY A 84 11.76 2.92 14.70
C GLY A 84 11.05 4.23 15.10
N MET A 85 10.03 4.67 14.36
CA MET A 85 9.38 5.95 14.59
C MET A 85 8.46 5.91 15.81
N LYS A 86 8.50 6.98 16.61
CA LYS A 86 7.53 7.19 17.71
C LYS A 86 6.14 7.40 17.13
N GLU A 87 5.11 6.96 17.85
CA GLU A 87 3.70 7.08 17.43
C GLU A 87 3.33 8.49 16.95
N LYS A 88 3.78 9.55 17.62
CA LYS A 88 3.47 10.95 17.22
C LYS A 88 4.05 11.31 15.85
N GLU A 89 5.26 10.85 15.56
CA GLU A 89 6.00 11.14 14.32
C GLU A 89 5.77 10.08 13.24
N PHE A 90 5.16 8.95 13.60
CA PHE A 90 4.93 7.82 12.72
C PHE A 90 4.24 8.26 11.43
N ASN A 91 4.89 7.98 10.32
CA ASN A 91 4.41 8.23 8.97
C ASN A 91 4.81 7.05 8.09
N PHE A 92 3.88 6.58 7.28
CA PHE A 92 4.09 5.56 6.27
C PHE A 92 3.90 6.20 4.89
N PRO A 93 4.99 6.69 4.25
CA PRO A 93 4.90 7.41 2.98
C PRO A 93 4.26 6.57 1.88
N THR A 94 3.42 7.20 1.06
CA THR A 94 2.71 6.50 -0.02
C THR A 94 3.65 5.92 -1.08
N ASP A 95 4.75 6.59 -1.42
CA ASP A 95 5.78 6.03 -2.33
C ASP A 95 6.40 4.73 -1.76
N LEU A 96 6.65 4.67 -0.45
CA LEU A 96 7.15 3.46 0.19
C LEU A 96 6.13 2.34 0.13
N TRP A 97 4.87 2.64 0.43
CA TRP A 97 3.76 1.68 0.33
C TRP A 97 3.59 1.13 -1.09
N ALA A 98 3.63 2.00 -2.11
CA ALA A 98 3.57 1.61 -3.51
C ALA A 98 4.71 0.64 -3.89
N ARG A 99 5.96 0.96 -3.50
CA ARG A 99 7.12 0.10 -3.77
C ARG A 99 7.02 -1.25 -3.08
N ILE A 100 6.55 -1.30 -1.83
CA ILE A 100 6.30 -2.55 -1.10
C ILE A 100 5.30 -3.41 -1.87
N LEU A 101 4.15 -2.86 -2.25
CA LEU A 101 3.15 -3.61 -3.02
C LEU A 101 3.69 -4.07 -4.38
N PHE A 102 4.50 -3.25 -5.05
CA PHE A 102 5.12 -3.63 -6.31
C PHE A 102 6.15 -4.75 -6.16
N ASP A 103 6.97 -4.74 -5.11
CA ASP A 103 7.89 -5.83 -4.80
C ASP A 103 7.15 -7.13 -4.47
N MET A 104 6.07 -7.02 -3.69
CA MET A 104 5.23 -8.15 -3.32
C MET A 104 4.48 -8.72 -4.53
N ALA A 105 3.98 -7.87 -5.45
CA ALA A 105 3.35 -8.32 -6.69
C ALA A 105 4.33 -9.08 -7.60
N VAL A 106 5.59 -8.64 -7.67
CA VAL A 106 6.65 -9.33 -8.42
C VAL A 106 6.98 -10.69 -7.78
N ALA A 107 7.11 -10.73 -6.45
CA ALA A 107 7.35 -11.97 -5.73
C ALA A 107 6.17 -12.96 -5.85
N TYR A 108 4.94 -12.44 -5.83
CA TYR A 108 3.72 -13.23 -6.02
C TYR A 108 3.70 -13.90 -7.41
N ARG A 109 4.03 -13.13 -8.46
CA ARG A 109 4.16 -13.65 -9.83
C ARG A 109 5.27 -14.70 -9.96
N ASP A 110 6.42 -14.45 -9.35
CA ASP A 110 7.58 -15.33 -9.43
C ASP A 110 7.48 -16.53 -8.48
N ALA A 111 6.44 -16.57 -7.62
CA ALA A 111 6.19 -17.61 -6.63
C ALA A 111 7.43 -17.94 -5.75
N THR A 112 8.19 -16.91 -5.37
CA THR A 112 9.47 -17.10 -4.64
C THR A 112 9.29 -17.54 -3.20
N ILE A 113 8.14 -17.24 -2.60
CA ILE A 113 7.76 -17.59 -1.21
C ILE A 113 6.33 -18.15 -1.24
N ASP A 114 6.00 -18.98 -0.25
CA ASP A 114 4.61 -19.43 -0.04
C ASP A 114 3.64 -18.24 -0.10
N GLN A 115 2.62 -18.37 -0.95
CA GLN A 115 1.68 -17.28 -1.21
C GLN A 115 0.86 -16.94 0.04
N GLY A 116 0.48 -17.94 0.84
CA GLY A 116 -0.28 -17.71 2.07
C GLY A 116 0.52 -16.87 3.07
N LEU A 117 1.80 -17.20 3.24
CA LEU A 117 2.75 -16.52 4.09
C LEU A 117 3.04 -15.09 3.61
N MET A 118 3.30 -14.91 2.31
CA MET A 118 3.50 -13.59 1.70
C MET A 118 2.26 -12.69 1.84
N MET A 119 1.06 -13.22 1.59
CA MET A 119 -0.18 -12.46 1.76
C MET A 119 -0.47 -12.17 3.24
N GLY A 120 -0.02 -13.05 4.15
CA GLY A 120 -0.03 -12.81 5.58
C GLY A 120 0.85 -11.63 6.00
N SER A 121 2.07 -11.57 5.46
CA SER A 121 3.05 -10.54 5.81
C SER A 121 2.67 -9.13 5.35
N LEU A 122 1.72 -8.98 4.42
CA LEU A 122 1.16 -7.66 4.06
C LEU A 122 0.23 -7.07 5.12
N ILE A 123 -0.37 -7.90 5.99
CA ILE A 123 -1.39 -7.44 6.93
C ILE A 123 -0.83 -6.45 7.97
N PRO A 124 0.31 -6.73 8.65
CA PRO A 124 0.92 -5.76 9.56
C PRO A 124 1.26 -4.44 8.88
N LEU A 125 1.81 -4.49 7.66
CA LEU A 125 2.14 -3.29 6.88
C LEU A 125 0.91 -2.47 6.54
N TYR A 126 -0.21 -3.13 6.20
CA TYR A 126 -1.49 -2.48 5.98
C TYR A 126 -2.00 -1.77 7.26
N PHE A 127 -1.80 -2.34 8.45
CA PHE A 127 -2.13 -1.63 9.70
C PHE A 127 -1.27 -0.37 9.89
N GLY A 128 0.02 -0.44 9.60
CA GLY A 128 0.90 0.74 9.60
C GLY A 128 0.42 1.80 8.61
N ARG A 129 0.09 1.41 7.37
CA ARG A 129 -0.45 2.32 6.36
C ARG A 129 -1.77 2.96 6.79
N THR A 130 -2.68 2.16 7.35
CA THR A 130 -3.97 2.63 7.89
C THR A 130 -3.75 3.64 9.01
N LEU A 131 -2.85 3.35 9.95
CA LEU A 131 -2.50 4.26 11.03
C LEU A 131 -2.00 5.61 10.48
N SER A 132 -1.09 5.58 9.51
CA SER A 132 -0.58 6.80 8.87
C SER A 132 -1.70 7.61 8.21
N PHE A 133 -2.64 6.96 7.52
CA PHE A 133 -3.77 7.60 6.87
C PHE A 133 -4.74 8.23 7.87
N VAL A 134 -5.10 7.50 8.93
CA VAL A 134 -5.98 7.99 10.01
C VAL A 134 -5.36 9.21 10.69
N LYS A 135 -4.05 9.22 10.90
CA LYS A 135 -3.34 10.39 11.43
C LYS A 135 -3.40 11.60 10.49
N LYS A 136 -3.22 11.40 9.19
CA LYS A 136 -3.27 12.46 8.16
C LYS A 136 -4.68 13.05 8.03
N THR A 137 -5.72 12.24 8.15
CA THR A 137 -7.12 12.63 7.88
C THR A 137 -7.96 12.97 9.12
N LYS A 138 -7.38 12.92 10.34
CA LYS A 138 -8.12 13.08 11.61
C LYS A 138 -8.95 14.38 11.72
N ARG A 139 -8.57 15.44 11.01
CA ARG A 139 -9.17 16.78 11.13
C ARG A 139 -9.52 17.41 9.78
N VAL A 140 -9.63 16.60 8.74
CA VAL A 140 -9.95 17.06 7.39
C VAL A 140 -11.38 16.63 7.05
N THR A 141 -12.00 17.36 6.14
CA THR A 141 -13.34 17.08 5.60
C THR A 141 -13.35 15.82 4.74
N ILE A 142 -14.53 15.29 4.38
CA ILE A 142 -14.63 14.16 3.44
C ILE A 142 -13.94 14.52 2.12
N GLN A 143 -14.18 15.72 1.60
CA GLN A 143 -13.58 16.19 0.36
C GLN A 143 -12.04 16.18 0.41
N GLU A 144 -11.44 16.73 1.46
CA GLU A 144 -9.98 16.74 1.63
C GLU A 144 -9.39 15.33 1.84
N ALA A 145 -10.18 14.41 2.42
CA ALA A 145 -9.79 13.01 2.52
C ALA A 145 -9.78 12.31 1.15
N GLU A 146 -10.77 12.60 0.29
CA GLU A 146 -10.80 12.14 -1.11
C GLU A 146 -9.64 12.72 -1.92
N GLU A 147 -9.35 14.02 -1.77
CA GLU A 147 -8.17 14.66 -2.39
C GLU A 147 -6.87 13.98 -1.94
N THR A 148 -6.77 13.61 -0.66
CA THR A 148 -5.64 12.82 -0.15
C THR A 148 -5.54 11.44 -0.80
N ILE A 149 -6.66 10.78 -1.09
CA ILE A 149 -6.68 9.50 -1.81
C ILE A 149 -6.21 9.70 -3.26
N GLU A 150 -6.62 10.78 -3.91
CA GLU A 150 -6.18 11.04 -5.29
C GLU A 150 -4.70 11.42 -5.40
N ASP A 151 -4.15 12.13 -4.42
CA ASP A 151 -2.71 12.32 -4.29
C ASP A 151 -1.97 10.98 -4.12
N ASP A 152 -2.58 10.05 -3.38
CA ASP A 152 -2.03 8.72 -3.21
C ASP A 152 -2.07 7.94 -4.53
N CYS A 153 -3.17 7.98 -5.28
CA CYS A 153 -3.28 7.41 -6.62
C CYS A 153 -2.22 7.97 -7.58
N MET A 154 -2.04 9.29 -7.60
CA MET A 154 -1.01 9.96 -8.40
C MET A 154 0.40 9.47 -8.03
N THR A 155 0.66 9.28 -6.74
CA THR A 155 1.94 8.71 -6.27
C THR A 155 2.15 7.30 -6.83
N PHE A 156 1.13 6.45 -6.85
CA PHE A 156 1.23 5.12 -7.46
C PHE A 156 1.54 5.18 -8.96
N GLU A 157 0.91 6.10 -9.70
CA GLU A 157 1.20 6.31 -11.12
C GLU A 157 2.65 6.74 -11.35
N MET A 158 3.13 7.72 -10.58
CA MET A 158 4.49 8.23 -10.68
C MET A 158 5.54 7.20 -10.25
N THR A 159 5.21 6.29 -9.33
CA THR A 159 6.10 5.20 -8.90
C THR A 159 6.04 4.00 -9.84
N LYS A 160 5.05 3.88 -10.74
CA LYS A 160 4.90 2.75 -11.69
C LYS A 160 6.15 2.40 -12.51
N PRO A 161 7.03 3.34 -12.94
CA PRO A 161 8.29 2.98 -13.60
C PRO A 161 9.16 2.01 -12.78
N TYR A 162 9.11 2.07 -11.45
CA TYR A 162 9.75 1.11 -10.55
C TYR A 162 9.22 -0.32 -10.79
N LEU A 163 7.89 -0.48 -10.77
CA LEU A 163 7.21 -1.75 -11.04
C LEU A 163 7.60 -2.27 -12.42
N LEU A 164 7.55 -1.43 -13.46
CA LEU A 164 7.89 -1.85 -14.83
C LEU A 164 9.33 -2.37 -14.94
N LYS A 165 10.29 -1.72 -14.26
CA LYS A 165 11.68 -2.17 -14.22
C LYS A 165 11.81 -3.53 -13.54
N ARG A 166 11.16 -3.70 -12.39
CA ARG A 166 11.16 -4.96 -11.61
C ARG A 166 10.45 -6.09 -12.34
N TRP A 167 9.34 -5.79 -13.02
CA TRP A 167 8.53 -6.78 -13.72
C TRP A 167 9.24 -7.36 -14.95
N LYS A 168 10.14 -6.62 -15.59
CA LYS A 168 10.93 -7.14 -16.72
C LYS A 168 11.98 -8.17 -16.31
N THR A 169 12.52 -8.06 -15.11
CA THR A 169 13.51 -9.01 -14.58
C THR A 169 12.77 -10.20 -13.98
N ARG A 170 12.38 -11.16 -14.81
CA ARG A 170 11.81 -12.43 -14.33
C ARG A 170 12.94 -13.26 -13.76
N LYS A 171 12.81 -13.70 -12.51
CA LYS A 171 13.70 -14.75 -11.99
C LYS A 171 13.23 -16.06 -12.62
N THR A 172 14.08 -16.65 -13.47
CA THR A 172 13.89 -17.99 -14.02
C THR A 172 14.40 -19.01 -13.04
#